data_AF-T0XTW3-F1
#
_entry.id   AF-T0XTW3-F1
#
_cell.length_a   1.000
_cell.length_b   1.000
_cell.length_c   1.000
_cell.angle_alpha   90.00
_cell.angle_beta   90.00
_cell.angle_gamma   90.00
#
_symmetry.space_group_name_H-M   'P 1'
#
loop_
_entity.id
_entity.type
_entity.pdbx_description
1 polymer ?
#
loop_
_entity_poly.entity_id
_entity_poly.type
_entity_poly.pdbx_seq_one_letter_code
_entity_poly.pdbx_strand_id
1 'polypeptide(L)'
;TAFSFGILSGLPVWSILSSGGIERFCPPAGVKKIVIGADHDKPGIKAAQVLVDRLSGQNVEVKAIFPDISGQDWNDVLREVSHA
;
A
#
# COMPACT_ATOMS: atom_id res chain seq x y z
N THR A 1 -0.86 10.38 -1.06
CA THR A 1 -0.35 9.03 -0.75
C THR A 1 0.08 8.22 -1.97
N ALA A 2 -0.82 7.74 -2.86
CA ALA A 2 -0.45 6.78 -3.92
C ALA A 2 0.64 7.28 -4.89
N PHE A 3 0.56 8.54 -5.31
CA PHE A 3 1.59 9.15 -6.17
C PHE A 3 2.95 9.24 -5.46
N SER A 4 2.95 9.72 -4.21
CA SER A 4 4.16 9.83 -3.39
C SER A 4 4.81 8.47 -3.14
N PHE A 5 4.01 7.44 -2.90
CA PHE A 5 4.45 6.05 -2.77
C PHE A 5 5.08 5.51 -4.07
N GLY A 6 4.49 5.84 -5.23
CA GLY A 6 5.05 5.48 -6.53
C GLY A 6 6.42 6.11 -6.77
N ILE A 7 6.59 7.38 -6.39
CA ILE A 7 7.89 8.06 -6.46
C ILE A 7 8.92 7.39 -5.54
N LEU A 8 8.56 7.14 -4.28
CA LEU A 8 9.46 6.56 -3.28
C LEU A 8 9.87 5.13 -3.60
N SER A 9 8.95 4.32 -4.10
CA SER A 9 9.18 2.89 -4.38
C SER A 9 9.73 2.61 -5.78
N GLY A 10 9.52 3.52 -6.73
CA GLY A 10 9.81 3.29 -8.15
C GLY A 10 8.92 2.22 -8.80
N LEU A 11 7.86 1.77 -8.12
CA LEU A 11 6.93 0.74 -8.61
C LEU A 11 5.72 1.37 -9.31
N PRO A 12 5.09 0.64 -10.25
CA PRO A 12 3.74 1.00 -10.70
C PRO A 12 2.75 0.86 -9.54
N VAL A 13 1.92 1.89 -9.33
CA VAL A 13 1.00 1.98 -8.19
C VAL A 13 -0.44 2.15 -8.64
N TRP A 14 -1.35 1.47 -7.94
CA TRP A 14 -2.79 1.71 -7.99
C TRP A 14 -3.27 2.29 -6.67
N SER A 15 -4.22 3.22 -6.73
CA SER A 15 -4.88 3.72 -5.53
C SER A 15 -6.17 2.95 -5.29
N ILE A 16 -6.35 2.45 -4.07
CA ILE A 16 -7.59 1.84 -3.62
C ILE A 16 -8.30 2.85 -2.71
N LEU A 17 -9.25 3.59 -3.28
CA LEU A 17 -9.85 4.78 -2.66
C LEU A 17 -10.91 4.49 -1.59
N SER A 18 -11.32 3.23 -1.42
CA SER A 18 -12.39 2.88 -0.49
C SER A 18 -12.29 1.44 0.00
N SER A 19 -12.97 1.14 1.11
CA SER A 19 -13.14 -0.22 1.63
C SER A 19 -13.75 -1.18 0.59
N GLY A 20 -14.74 -0.72 -0.20
CA GLY A 20 -15.29 -1.50 -1.30
C GLY A 20 -14.29 -1.74 -2.44
N GLY A 21 -13.36 -0.80 -2.65
CA GLY A 21 -12.22 -0.99 -3.56
C GLY A 21 -11.27 -2.07 -3.05
N ILE A 22 -11.04 -2.13 -1.73
CA ILE A 22 -10.25 -3.20 -1.12
C ILE A 22 -10.91 -4.51 -1.46
N GLU A 23 -12.17 -4.75 -1.12
CA GLU A 23 -12.89 -6.02 -1.33
C GLU A 23 -12.86 -6.52 -2.78
N ARG A 24 -12.99 -5.61 -3.75
CA ARG A 24 -13.08 -5.96 -5.18
C ARG A 24 -11.74 -6.01 -5.89
N PHE A 25 -10.65 -5.61 -5.24
CA PHE A 25 -9.35 -5.56 -5.88
C PHE A 25 -8.87 -6.96 -6.27
N CYS A 26 -8.58 -7.14 -7.56
CA CYS A 26 -7.94 -8.32 -8.10
C CYS A 26 -6.64 -7.88 -8.78
N PRO A 27 -5.49 -8.47 -8.40
CA PRO A 27 -4.24 -8.27 -9.12
C PRO A 27 -4.41 -8.57 -10.62
N PRO A 28 -3.84 -7.76 -11.52
CA PRO A 28 -3.76 -8.12 -12.94
C PRO A 28 -3.09 -9.47 -13.15
N ALA A 29 -3.51 -10.18 -14.20
CA ALA A 29 -2.93 -11.48 -14.54
C ALA A 29 -1.41 -11.39 -14.75
N GLY A 30 -0.67 -12.33 -14.18
CA GLY A 30 0.80 -12.38 -14.28
C GLY A 30 1.55 -11.60 -13.20
N VAL A 31 0.86 -10.83 -12.36
CA VAL A 31 1.48 -10.22 -11.16
C VAL A 31 1.85 -11.31 -10.17
N LYS A 32 3.12 -11.36 -9.77
CA LYS A 32 3.65 -12.33 -8.79
C LYS A 32 3.88 -11.72 -7.42
N LYS A 33 3.98 -10.39 -7.34
CA LYS A 33 4.26 -9.66 -6.10
C LYS A 33 3.39 -8.42 -6.01
N ILE A 34 2.75 -8.23 -4.87
CA ILE A 34 1.96 -7.04 -4.53
C ILE A 34 2.58 -6.41 -3.29
N VAL A 35 2.84 -5.11 -3.37
CA VAL A 35 3.21 -4.30 -2.21
C VAL A 35 2.04 -3.37 -1.88
N ILE A 36 1.58 -3.42 -0.63
CA ILE A 36 0.50 -2.61 -0.12
C ILE A 36 1.14 -1.48 0.69
N GLY A 37 1.22 -0.29 0.13
CA GLY A 37 1.58 0.93 0.85
C GLY A 37 0.35 1.53 1.50
N ALA A 38 0.24 1.44 2.82
CA ALA A 38 -0.85 2.03 3.60
C ALA A 38 -0.32 3.09 4.58
N ASP A 39 -1.21 3.96 5.03
CA ASP A 39 -0.89 4.98 6.04
C ASP A 39 -0.64 4.31 7.40
N HIS A 40 0.23 4.89 8.22
CA HIS A 40 0.60 4.31 9.52
C HIS A 40 -0.43 4.67 10.62
N ASP A 41 -1.71 4.47 10.34
CA ASP A 41 -2.81 4.73 11.27
C ASP A 41 -3.71 3.48 11.42
N LYS A 42 -4.64 3.51 12.40
CA LYS A 42 -5.49 2.34 12.69
C LYS A 42 -6.34 1.92 11.47
N PRO A 43 -7.00 2.84 10.73
CA PRO A 43 -7.72 2.49 9.50
C PRO A 43 -6.82 1.89 8.42
N GLY A 44 -5.65 2.49 8.15
CA GLY A 44 -4.70 2.06 7.13
C GLY A 44 -4.11 0.69 7.42
N ILE A 45 -3.69 0.44 8.66
CA ILE A 45 -3.22 -0.89 9.09
C ILE A 45 -4.31 -1.94 8.92
N LYS A 46 -5.54 -1.65 9.35
CA LYS A 46 -6.66 -2.60 9.22
C LYS A 46 -6.97 -2.90 7.76
N ALA A 47 -7.01 -1.87 6.91
CA ALA A 47 -7.22 -2.00 5.48
C ALA A 47 -6.13 -2.86 4.81
N ALA A 48 -4.87 -2.61 5.15
CA ALA A 48 -3.74 -3.38 4.63
C ALA A 48 -3.83 -4.85 5.06
N GLN A 49 -4.12 -5.13 6.33
CA GLN A 49 -4.24 -6.50 6.82
C GLN A 49 -5.36 -7.28 6.12
N VAL A 50 -6.54 -6.66 5.94
CA VAL A 50 -7.65 -7.28 5.20
C VAL A 50 -7.25 -7.64 3.77
N LEU A 51 -6.48 -6.78 3.12
CA LEU A 51 -6.03 -7.04 1.75
C LEU A 51 -4.93 -8.11 1.69
N VAL A 52 -3.99 -8.10 2.65
CA VAL A 52 -2.98 -9.16 2.82
C VAL A 52 -3.68 -10.50 3.00
N ASP A 53 -4.61 -10.61 3.95
CA ASP A 53 -5.29 -11.87 4.28
C ASP A 53 -6.10 -12.39 3.08
N ARG A 54 -6.75 -11.51 2.32
CA ARG A 54 -7.54 -11.94 1.15
C ARG A 54 -6.67 -12.42 -0.01
N LEU A 55 -5.52 -11.77 -0.23
CA LEU A 55 -4.61 -12.14 -1.31
C LEU A 55 -3.64 -13.25 -0.88
N SER A 56 -3.48 -13.48 0.42
CA SER A 56 -2.72 -14.60 0.98
C SER A 56 -3.37 -15.92 0.58
N GLY A 57 -2.56 -16.85 0.08
CA GLY A 57 -3.03 -18.14 -0.45
C GLY A 57 -3.32 -18.12 -1.96
N GLN A 58 -3.26 -16.96 -2.62
CA GLN A 58 -3.11 -16.91 -4.07
C GLN A 58 -1.64 -17.15 -4.46
N ASN A 59 -1.36 -17.41 -5.73
CA ASN A 59 0.01 -17.60 -6.24
C ASN A 59 0.79 -16.27 -6.37
N VAL A 60 0.58 -15.36 -5.40
CA VAL A 60 1.10 -13.99 -5.36
C VAL A 60 1.70 -13.75 -3.98
N GLU A 61 2.93 -13.24 -3.94
CA GLU A 61 3.57 -12.76 -2.72
C GLU A 61 3.02 -11.38 -2.36
N VAL A 62 2.48 -11.21 -1.15
CA VAL A 62 1.85 -9.96 -0.72
C VAL A 62 2.56 -9.45 0.52
N LYS A 63 2.93 -8.16 0.53
CA LYS A 63 3.56 -7.50 1.67
C LYS A 63 2.92 -6.15 1.92
N ALA A 64 2.60 -5.87 3.18
CA ALA A 64 2.22 -4.54 3.62
C ALA A 64 3.44 -3.79 4.12
N ILE A 65 3.56 -2.52 3.73
CA ILE A 65 4.56 -1.59 4.25
C ILE A 65 3.86 -0.32 4.71
N PHE A 66 4.48 0.32 5.70
CA PHE A 66 3.98 1.51 6.38
C PHE A 66 5.14 2.50 6.56
N PRO A 67 4.87 3.80 6.66
CA PRO A 67 5.84 4.77 7.18
C PRO A 67 6.41 4.35 8.54
N ASP A 68 7.63 4.74 8.89
CA ASP A 68 8.23 4.35 10.17
C ASP A 68 7.56 5.04 11.37
N ILE A 69 7.03 6.25 11.17
CA ILE A 69 6.40 7.04 12.24
C ILE A 69 4.89 6.85 12.21
N SER A 70 4.31 6.56 13.37
CA SER A 70 2.85 6.40 13.50
C SER A 70 2.12 7.71 13.21
N GLY A 71 1.03 7.62 12.45
CA GLY A 71 0.22 8.75 12.00
C GLY A 71 0.72 9.43 10.72
N GLN A 72 1.90 9.05 10.20
CA GLN A 72 2.36 9.55 8.90
C GLN A 72 1.68 8.83 7.73
N ASP A 73 1.56 9.57 6.62
CA ASP A 73 1.28 9.01 5.31
C ASP A 73 2.54 9.00 4.41
N TRP A 74 2.45 8.35 3.24
CA TRP A 74 3.57 8.30 2.28
C TRP A 74 3.92 9.65 1.64
N ASN A 75 3.03 10.63 1.72
CA ASN A 75 3.30 11.97 1.24
C ASN A 75 4.17 12.75 2.24
N ASP A 76 3.94 12.59 3.55
CA ASP A 76 4.81 13.14 4.59
C ASP A 76 6.24 12.59 4.44
N VAL A 77 6.38 11.27 4.26
CA VAL A 77 7.67 10.61 4.01
C VAL A 77 8.38 11.21 2.79
N LEU A 78 7.67 11.40 1.67
CA LEU A 78 8.27 11.98 0.47
C LEU A 78 8.75 13.41 0.70
N ARG A 79 7.99 14.21 1.46
CA ARG A 79 8.35 15.58 1.77
C ARG A 79 9.59 15.64 2.66
N GLU A 80 9.71 14.75 3.64
CA GLU A 80 10.90 14.67 4.50
C GLU A 80 12.17 14.32 3.70
N VAL A 81 12.09 13.34 2.80
CA VAL A 81 13.22 12.95 1.92
C VAL A 81 13.60 14.09 0.97
N SER A 82 12.63 14.86 0.47
CA SER A 82 12.88 15.98 -0.44
C SER A 82 13.54 17.19 0.24
N HIS A 83 13.60 17.21 1.58
CA HIS A 83 14.23 18.26 2.37
C HIS A 83 15.58 17.85 3.00
N ALA A 84 16.06 16.64 2.71
CA ALA A 84 17.37 16.11 3.10
C ALA A 84 18.39 16.24 1.96
#